data_AF-A0AAQ0RBF5-F1
#
_entry.id   AF-A0AAQ0RBF5-F1
#
_cell.length_a   1.000
_cell.length_b   1.000
_cell.length_c   1.000
_cell.angle_alpha   90.00
_cell.angle_beta   90.00
_cell.angle_gamma   90.00
#
_symmetry.space_group_name_H-M   'P 1'
#
loop_
_entity.id
_entity.type
_entity.pdbx_description
1 polymer ?
#
loop_
_entity_poly.entity_id
_entity_poly.type
_entity_poly.pdbx_seq_one_letter_code
_entity_poly.pdbx_strand_id
1 'polypeptide(L)' 'MPTPSKGDRTRVVSRVPDPVYAELEKRRKAAGVSSVSQYVADLLAATTGHKNLVVELDQEVLQLTA' A
#
# COMPACT_ATOMS: atom_id res chain seq x y z
N MET A 1 -24.44 -7.51 2.44
CA MET A 1 -23.80 -7.65 1.11
C MET A 1 -22.43 -8.28 1.33
N PRO A 2 -22.05 -9.38 0.64
CA PRO A 2 -20.67 -9.82 0.66
C PRO A 2 -19.81 -8.70 0.07
N THR A 3 -18.76 -8.30 0.78
CA THR A 3 -17.78 -7.36 0.25
C THR A 3 -17.12 -8.01 -0.96
N PRO A 4 -17.00 -7.34 -2.13
CA PRO A 4 -16.25 -7.87 -3.26
C PRO A 4 -14.87 -8.32 -2.78
N SER A 5 -14.48 -9.56 -3.08
CA SER A 5 -13.13 -10.00 -2.75
C SER A 5 -12.15 -9.07 -3.45
N LYS A 6 -11.03 -8.77 -2.80
CA LYS A 6 -10.05 -7.80 -3.29
C LYS A 6 -9.25 -8.30 -4.53
N GLY A 7 -9.80 -9.26 -5.28
CA GLY A 7 -9.14 -10.00 -6.35
C GLY A 7 -8.23 -11.12 -5.84
N ASP A 8 -7.49 -11.74 -6.76
CA ASP A 8 -6.52 -12.79 -6.46
C ASP A 8 -5.32 -12.23 -5.69
N ARG A 9 -5.29 -12.46 -4.37
CA ARG A 9 -4.22 -11.98 -3.48
C ARG A 9 -3.69 -13.10 -2.61
N THR A 10 -2.37 -13.18 -2.48
CA THR A 10 -1.71 -14.04 -1.50
C THR A 10 -1.36 -13.24 -0.25
N ARG A 11 -1.65 -13.80 0.93
CA ARG A 11 -1.29 -13.17 2.20
C ARG A 11 0.18 -13.45 2.52
N VAL A 12 0.97 -12.39 2.65
CA VAL A 12 2.35 -12.46 3.17
C VAL A 12 2.33 -12.07 4.65
N VAL A 13 2.94 -12.88 5.52
CA VAL A 13 3.02 -12.63 6.97
C VAL A 13 4.47 -12.70 7.40
N SER A 14 4.94 -11.68 8.11
CA SER A 14 6.28 -11.63 8.71
C SER A 14 6.21 -10.92 10.06
N ARG A 15 7.14 -11.24 10.96
CA ARG A 15 7.35 -10.50 12.21
C ARG A 15 8.49 -9.53 11.97
N VAL A 16 8.19 -8.24 11.98
CA VAL A 16 9.19 -7.18 11.88
C VAL A 16 9.45 -6.59 13.28
N PRO A 17 10.68 -6.14 13.59
CA PRO A 17 10.94 -5.42 14.83
C PRO A 17 10.07 -4.15 14.96
N ASP A 18 9.68 -3.78 16.19
CA ASP A 18 8.82 -2.62 16.43
C ASP A 18 9.32 -1.31 15.81
N PRO A 19 10.64 -0.99 15.83
CA PRO A 19 11.14 0.22 15.17
C PRO A 19 10.88 0.23 13.66
N VAL A 20 10.90 -0.94 13.02
CA VAL A 20 10.61 -1.07 11.58
C VAL A 20 9.12 -0.82 11.33
N TYR A 21 8.24 -1.37 12.16
CA TYR A 21 6.80 -1.11 12.04
C TYR A 21 6.47 0.38 12.24
N ALA A 22 7.10 1.04 13.22
CA ALA A 22 6.92 2.47 13.47
C ALA A 22 7.34 3.32 12.24
N GLU A 23 8.45 2.98 11.60
CA GLU A 23 8.90 3.66 10.38
C GLU A 23 7.96 3.41 9.20
N LEU A 24 7.43 2.19 9.04
CA LEU A 24 6.41 1.90 8.00
C LEU A 24 5.15 2.76 8.20
N GLU A 25 4.68 2.89 9.43
CA GLU A 25 3.52 3.71 9.76
C GLU A 25 3.77 5.21 9.50
N LYS A 26 4.98 5.69 9.81
CA LYS A 26 5.39 7.07 9.51
C LYS A 26 5.39 7.32 8.00
N ARG A 27 5.99 6.44 7.21
CA ARG A 27 6.05 6.58 5.74
C ARG A 27 4.68 6.47 5.09
N ARG A 28 3.84 5.54 5.56
CA ARG A 28 2.44 5.44 5.12
C ARG A 28 1.72 6.78 5.25
N LYS A 29 1.80 7.40 6.44
CA LYS A 29 1.14 8.69 6.68
C LYS A 29 1.67 9.79 5.77
N ALA A 30 2.98 9.85 5.56
CA ALA A 30 3.60 10.81 4.65
C ALA A 30 3.16 10.61 3.19
N ALA A 31 2.92 9.37 2.78
CA ALA A 31 2.42 9.01 1.46
C ALA A 31 0.90 9.12 1.30
N GLY A 32 0.14 9.46 2.36
CA GLY A 32 -1.32 9.57 2.30
C GLY A 32 -2.08 8.24 2.12
N VAL A 33 -1.40 7.10 2.28
CA VAL A 33 -2.00 5.76 2.07
C VAL A 33 -2.89 5.38 3.26
N SER A 34 -4.04 4.77 3.00
CA SER A 34 -5.15 4.54 3.95
C SER A 34 -4.80 3.62 5.12
N SER A 35 -3.97 2.59 4.90
CA SER A 35 -3.63 1.58 5.91
C SER A 35 -2.24 0.96 5.70
N VAL A 36 -1.63 0.44 6.78
CA VAL A 36 -0.29 -0.19 6.70
C VAL A 36 -0.30 -1.37 5.74
N SER A 37 -1.36 -2.19 5.80
CA SER A 37 -1.50 -3.34 4.91
C SER A 37 -1.53 -2.94 3.44
N GLN A 38 -2.21 -1.84 3.09
CA GLN A 38 -2.23 -1.34 1.71
C GLN A 38 -0.87 -0.75 1.31
N TYR A 39 -0.25 0.02 2.20
CA TYR A 39 1.09 0.57 1.98
C TYR A 39 2.14 -0.50 1.72
N VAL A 40 2.14 -1.57 2.53
CA VAL A 40 3.06 -2.70 2.34
C VAL A 40 2.74 -3.48 1.06
N ALA A 41 1.47 -3.67 0.71
CA ALA A 41 1.09 -4.31 -0.54
C ALA A 41 1.60 -3.53 -1.76
N ASP A 42 1.40 -2.21 -1.76
CA ASP A 42 1.87 -1.32 -2.83
C ASP A 42 3.40 -1.28 -2.89
N LEU A 43 4.08 -1.23 -1.73
CA LEU A 43 5.54 -1.28 -1.66
C LEU A 43 6.09 -2.58 -2.24
N LEU A 44 5.48 -3.74 -1.96
CA LEU A 44 5.87 -5.02 -2.53
C LEU A 44 5.64 -5.05 -4.05
N ALA A 45 4.50 -4.55 -4.53
CA ALA A 45 4.21 -4.44 -5.95
C ALA A 45 5.26 -3.58 -6.68
N ALA A 46 5.54 -2.38 -6.15
CA ALA A 46 6.53 -1.46 -6.70
C ALA A 46 7.95 -2.07 -6.68
N THR A 47 8.35 -2.69 -5.55
CA THR A 47 9.69 -3.29 -5.38
C THR A 47 9.93 -4.44 -6.35
N THR A 48 8.88 -5.17 -6.74
CA THR A 48 8.97 -6.30 -7.68
C THR A 48 8.73 -5.91 -9.13
N GLY A 49 8.59 -4.61 -9.44
CA GLY A 49 8.39 -4.10 -10.81
C GLY A 49 6.94 -4.11 -11.30
N HIS A 50 5.97 -4.46 -10.46
CA HIS A 50 4.54 -4.51 -10.81
C HIS A 50 3.82 -3.21 -10.45
N LYS A 51 4.34 -2.06 -10.93
CA LYS A 51 3.77 -0.73 -10.61
C LYS A 51 2.30 -0.58 -11.02
N ASN A 52 1.86 -1.30 -12.05
CA ASN A 52 0.47 -1.35 -12.49
C ASN A 52 -0.50 -1.98 -11.47
N LEU A 53 0.01 -2.64 -10.44
CA LEU A 53 -0.79 -3.23 -9.35
C LEU A 53 -0.80 -2.36 -8.09
N VAL A 54 -0.06 -1.24 -8.08
CA VAL A 54 -0.07 -0.26 -6.99
C VAL A 54 -1.41 0.47 -6.97
N VAL A 55 -2.02 0.58 -5.80
CA VAL A 55 -3.37 1.16 -5.66
C VAL A 55 -3.35 2.57 -5.11
N GLU A 56 -2.57 2.84 -4.06
CA GLU A 56 -2.63 4.12 -3.33
C GLU A 56 -1.27 4.83 -3.28
N LEU A 57 -0.16 4.08 -3.17
CA LEU A 57 1.18 4.66 -3.12
C LEU A 57 1.56 5.32 -4.45
N ASP A 58 2.21 6.48 -4.39
CA ASP A 58 2.76 7.21 -5.55
C ASP A 58 1.74 7.44 -6.70
N GLN A 59 0.45 7.50 -6.39
CA GLN A 59 -0.57 7.91 -7.35
C GLN A 59 -0.36 9.39 -7.69
N GLU A 60 -0.09 9.68 -8.96
CA GLU A 60 -0.05 11.06 -9.45
C GLU A 60 -1.42 11.70 -9.24
N VAL A 61 -1.47 12.77 -8.44
CA VAL A 61 -2.70 13.50 -8.19
C VAL A 61 -3.12 14.18 -9.49
N LEU A 62 -4.08 13.59 -10.21
CA LEU A 62 -4.77 14.26 -11.32
C LEU A 62 -5.46 15.50 -10.75
N GLN A 63 -4.87 16.67 -11.01
CA GLN A 63 -5.51 17.94 -10.73
C GLN A 63 -6.74 18.06 -11.64
N LEU A 64 -7.92 17.86 -11.07
CA LEU A 64 -9.17 18.22 -11.73
C LEU A 64 -9.26 19.75 -11.76
N THR A 65 -8.84 20.35 -12.85
CA THR A 65 -9.20 21.74 -13.18
C THR A 65 -10.70 21.81 -13.44
N ALA A 66 -11.41 22.61 -12.66
CA ALA A 66 -12.83 22.93 -12.81
C ALA A 66 -13.05 23.92 -13.97
#